data_AF-A0A412YF64-F1
#
_entry.id   AF-A0A412YF64-F1
#
_cell.length_a   1.000
_cell.length_b   1.000
_cell.length_c   1.000
_cell.angle_alpha   90.00
_cell.angle_beta   90.00
_cell.angle_gamma   90.00
#
_symmetry.space_group_name_H-M   'P 1'
#
loop_
_entity.id
_entity.type
_entity.pdbx_description
1 polymer ?
#
loop_
_entity_poly.entity_id
_entity_poly.type
_entity_poly.pdbx_seq_one_letter_code
_entity_poly.pdbx_strand_id
1 'polypeptide(L)'
;MVKNKTILGVITLLLGMALTAAAENYPYRSDVLWVTVPNHADWLYRTGEKATVEVQFYKYGIPQDGVTVNYELGDDMMPSDTKGSVILKNGKAVVTIGTMKQPGFRDCRLQATIGGKTYKHHVKVGFSPEKLQPYTKTPADFDEFWDKNKSEAAAFPLAYTKERVEKYSTDEIDCYLVKLRLNGRGQSIYGYLTCPKNMRKGACPVVLCPPGAGIKTIKAPLRHKYYAEQGCIRFEIEIHGLNPEMPEAEFKEISNAFNGRENGYLSNGLDNKDNYYMKRVYLACVRSIDFLTSLPEWDGRNVIVQGGSQGGALALITAGLDTRVTACVANHPALSDMAGYKAGRAGGYPHFFRVAGMDTADKLNTMAYYDVVNFARRIKIPTYMTWGYNDDTCPPTTSYIIYNVLDCPKEALITPVNEHWTSEDTEYGHLVWIKKHLKQ
;
A
#
# COMPACT_ATOMS: atom_id res chain seq x y z
N MET A 1 -62.61 -1.61 46.48
CA MET A 1 -61.31 -0.96 46.20
C MET A 1 -60.28 -2.08 46.11
N VAL A 2 -59.97 -2.75 44.98
CA VAL A 2 -59.40 -2.26 43.70
C VAL A 2 -58.19 -1.35 43.98
N LYS A 3 -56.93 -1.64 43.60
CA LYS A 3 -56.29 -2.71 42.80
C LYS A 3 -54.77 -2.67 43.04
N ASN A 4 -54.13 -3.84 42.95
CA ASN A 4 -52.70 -4.07 42.70
C ASN A 4 -52.10 -3.15 41.61
N LYS A 5 -50.89 -2.61 41.89
CA LYS A 5 -49.80 -2.28 40.94
C LYS A 5 -48.50 -2.33 41.78
N THR A 6 -47.41 -3.00 41.43
CA THR A 6 -46.78 -3.06 40.11
C THR A 6 -45.95 -4.35 39.99
N ILE A 7 -46.21 -5.06 38.91
CA ILE A 7 -45.53 -6.26 38.41
C ILE A 7 -44.37 -5.80 37.50
N LEU A 8 -43.26 -6.55 37.56
CA LEU A 8 -42.18 -6.71 36.56
C LEU A 8 -41.43 -5.49 36.03
N GLY A 9 -40.09 -5.61 36.03
CA GLY A 9 -39.25 -4.75 35.22
C GLY A 9 -37.74 -5.01 35.35
N VAL A 10 -37.30 -6.26 35.38
CA VAL A 10 -35.89 -6.57 35.05
C VAL A 10 -35.76 -6.38 33.54
N ILE A 11 -35.43 -5.16 33.10
CA ILE A 11 -34.98 -4.92 31.73
C ILE A 11 -33.47 -5.11 31.73
N THR A 12 -33.08 -6.37 31.56
CA THR A 12 -31.77 -6.72 31.03
C THR A 12 -31.76 -6.21 29.60
N LEU A 13 -31.24 -5.00 29.37
CA LEU A 13 -30.96 -4.52 28.02
C LEU A 13 -29.70 -5.26 27.54
N LEU A 14 -29.90 -6.52 27.13
CA LEU A 14 -29.04 -7.21 26.18
C LEU A 14 -29.07 -6.37 24.89
N LEU A 15 -28.18 -5.37 24.80
CA LEU A 15 -27.80 -4.83 23.51
C LEU A 15 -27.05 -5.97 22.82
N GLY A 16 -27.80 -6.80 22.11
CA GLY A 16 -27.27 -7.76 21.18
C GLY A 16 -26.39 -6.99 20.21
N MET A 17 -25.08 -7.09 20.38
CA MET A 17 -24.15 -6.93 19.27
C MET A 17 -24.61 -7.96 18.24
N ALA A 18 -25.37 -7.50 17.25
CA ALA A 18 -25.52 -8.22 16.01
C ALA A 18 -24.12 -8.25 15.39
N LEU A 19 -23.33 -9.24 15.79
CA LEU A 19 -22.33 -9.83 14.93
C LEU A 19 -23.11 -10.36 13.74
N THR A 20 -23.38 -9.49 12.76
CA THR A 20 -23.69 -9.95 11.42
C THR A 20 -22.42 -10.59 10.91
N ALA A 21 -22.24 -11.87 11.22
CA ALA A 21 -21.43 -12.74 10.39
C ALA A 21 -22.08 -12.65 9.02
N ALA A 22 -21.56 -11.78 8.16
CA ALA A 22 -21.94 -11.70 6.77
C ALA A 22 -21.41 -12.98 6.12
N ALA A 23 -22.19 -14.06 6.22
CA ALA A 23 -21.96 -15.26 5.43
C ALA A 23 -22.29 -14.89 3.98
N GLU A 24 -21.29 -14.37 3.29
CA GLU A 24 -21.37 -13.99 1.89
C GLU A 24 -20.55 -14.97 1.05
N ASN A 25 -20.93 -15.14 -0.22
CA ASN A 25 -20.23 -16.04 -1.13
C ASN A 25 -18.74 -15.66 -1.22
N TYR A 26 -17.88 -16.66 -1.37
CA TYR A 26 -16.50 -16.47 -1.79
C TYR A 26 -16.37 -16.88 -3.26
N PRO A 27 -16.03 -15.97 -4.19
CA PRO A 27 -15.70 -14.56 -3.96
C PRO A 27 -16.93 -13.68 -3.69
N TYR A 28 -16.72 -12.57 -2.97
CA TYR A 28 -17.78 -11.66 -2.51
C TYR A 28 -18.69 -11.22 -3.65
N ARG A 29 -20.00 -11.52 -3.51
CA ARG A 29 -21.07 -11.20 -4.47
C ARG A 29 -20.74 -11.58 -5.92
N SER A 30 -20.05 -12.70 -6.09
CA SER A 30 -19.75 -13.27 -7.40
C SER A 30 -20.47 -14.59 -7.61
N ASP A 31 -21.07 -14.75 -8.79
CA ASP A 31 -21.64 -16.01 -9.27
C ASP A 31 -20.55 -17.01 -9.70
N VAL A 32 -19.31 -16.56 -9.86
CA VAL A 32 -18.21 -17.37 -10.40
C VAL A 32 -17.02 -17.38 -9.46
N LEU A 33 -16.30 -18.50 -9.48
CA LEU A 33 -15.02 -18.66 -8.80
C LEU A 33 -14.00 -19.23 -9.80
N TRP A 34 -12.86 -18.55 -9.92
CA TRP A 34 -11.69 -19.09 -10.56
C TRP A 34 -10.78 -19.69 -9.50
N VAL A 35 -10.26 -20.89 -9.76
CA VAL A 35 -9.20 -21.49 -8.95
C VAL A 35 -8.03 -21.78 -9.89
N THR A 36 -6.89 -21.17 -9.61
CA THR A 36 -5.65 -21.34 -10.35
C THR A 36 -4.59 -21.90 -9.42
N VAL A 37 -4.01 -23.04 -9.80
CA VAL A 37 -3.03 -23.75 -8.98
C VAL A 37 -1.78 -24.00 -9.80
N PRO A 38 -0.72 -23.18 -9.64
CA PRO A 38 0.59 -23.47 -10.20
C PRO A 38 1.13 -24.81 -9.70
N ASN A 39 1.92 -25.50 -10.51
CA ASN A 39 2.51 -26.79 -10.13
C ASN A 39 3.65 -26.69 -9.08
N HIS A 40 3.95 -25.49 -8.60
CA HIS A 40 4.81 -25.20 -7.45
C HIS A 40 3.99 -24.54 -6.34
N ALA A 41 4.16 -25.03 -5.09
CA ALA A 41 3.37 -24.59 -3.95
C ALA A 41 3.60 -23.11 -3.56
N ASP A 42 4.81 -22.59 -3.78
CA ASP A 42 5.21 -21.20 -3.53
C ASP A 42 5.06 -20.28 -4.76
N TRP A 43 4.64 -20.86 -5.89
CA TRP A 43 4.44 -20.21 -7.20
C TRP A 43 5.74 -19.63 -7.80
N LEU A 44 6.90 -20.09 -7.33
CA LEU A 44 8.21 -19.66 -7.78
C LEU A 44 8.95 -20.77 -8.51
N TYR A 45 9.63 -20.39 -9.57
CA TYR A 45 10.38 -21.27 -10.46
C TYR A 45 11.80 -20.72 -10.65
N ARG A 46 12.73 -21.57 -11.07
CA ARG A 46 14.04 -21.10 -11.57
C ARG A 46 13.92 -20.62 -13.01
N THR A 47 14.68 -19.60 -13.40
CA THR A 47 14.79 -19.24 -14.84
C THR A 47 15.19 -20.46 -15.67
N GLY A 48 14.49 -20.71 -16.78
CA GLY A 48 14.65 -21.92 -17.61
C GLY A 48 13.76 -23.11 -17.22
N GLU A 49 13.18 -23.11 -16.03
CA GLU A 49 12.19 -24.11 -15.60
C GLU A 49 10.84 -23.91 -16.30
N LYS A 50 10.07 -24.98 -16.50
CA LYS A 50 8.74 -24.90 -17.12
C LYS A 50 7.66 -24.86 -16.06
N ALA A 51 6.77 -23.87 -16.14
CA ALA A 51 5.61 -23.73 -15.28
C ALA A 51 4.32 -24.17 -15.98
N THR A 52 3.42 -24.76 -15.20
CA THR A 52 2.05 -25.10 -15.58
C THR A 52 1.09 -24.65 -14.50
N VAL A 53 -0.14 -24.33 -14.89
CA VAL A 53 -1.20 -23.93 -13.98
C VAL A 53 -2.42 -24.77 -14.26
N GLU A 54 -2.94 -25.46 -13.24
CA GLU A 54 -4.28 -26.03 -13.28
C GLU A 54 -5.29 -24.88 -13.14
N VAL A 55 -6.21 -24.78 -14.09
CA VAL A 55 -7.30 -23.80 -14.14
C VAL A 55 -8.60 -24.53 -13.90
N GLN A 56 -9.38 -24.04 -12.94
CA GLN A 56 -10.73 -24.49 -12.64
C GLN A 56 -11.67 -23.30 -12.68
N PHE A 57 -12.88 -23.51 -13.19
CA PHE A 57 -13.91 -22.48 -13.27
C PHE A 57 -15.23 -23.02 -12.73
N TYR A 58 -15.78 -22.32 -11.75
CA TYR A 58 -17.03 -22.67 -11.09
C TYR A 58 -18.07 -21.59 -11.34
N LYS A 59 -19.32 -21.99 -11.53
CA LYS A 59 -20.49 -21.11 -11.52
C LYS A 59 -21.47 -21.59 -10.47
N TYR A 60 -21.85 -20.74 -9.52
CA TYR A 60 -22.65 -21.11 -8.34
C TYR A 60 -22.06 -22.28 -7.54
N GLY A 61 -20.73 -22.41 -7.52
CA GLY A 61 -20.03 -23.54 -6.89
C GLY A 61 -20.04 -24.85 -7.71
N ILE A 62 -20.64 -24.86 -8.91
CA ILE A 62 -20.69 -26.03 -9.79
C ILE A 62 -19.50 -25.96 -10.76
N PRO A 63 -18.62 -26.99 -10.83
CA PRO A 63 -17.56 -27.05 -11.82
C PRO A 63 -18.12 -26.98 -13.24
N GLN A 64 -17.53 -26.14 -14.08
CA GLN A 64 -17.99 -25.95 -15.45
C GLN A 64 -17.24 -26.87 -16.42
N ASP A 65 -17.94 -27.83 -17.02
CA ASP A 65 -17.37 -28.78 -17.98
C ASP A 65 -17.65 -28.39 -19.44
N GLY A 66 -16.77 -28.75 -20.36
CA GLY A 66 -16.90 -28.42 -21.79
C GLY A 66 -16.73 -26.94 -22.13
N VAL A 67 -16.52 -26.08 -21.13
CA VAL A 67 -16.29 -24.64 -21.31
C VAL A 67 -14.90 -24.41 -21.89
N THR A 68 -14.84 -23.63 -22.96
CA THR A 68 -13.57 -23.15 -23.53
C THR A 68 -13.07 -21.96 -22.71
N VAL A 69 -11.87 -22.09 -22.15
CA VAL A 69 -11.12 -21.01 -21.52
C VAL A 69 -10.07 -20.54 -22.51
N ASN A 70 -10.20 -19.30 -22.97
CA ASN A 70 -9.16 -18.64 -23.75
C ASN A 70 -8.12 -18.06 -22.81
N TYR A 71 -6.86 -18.11 -23.21
CA TYR A 71 -5.77 -17.55 -22.42
C TYR A 71 -4.81 -16.73 -23.28
N GLU A 72 -4.23 -15.70 -22.67
CA GLU A 72 -3.08 -14.97 -23.17
C GLU A 72 -1.95 -15.07 -22.15
N LEU A 73 -0.73 -15.31 -22.62
CA LEU A 73 0.47 -15.31 -21.79
C LEU A 73 1.36 -14.13 -22.17
N GLY A 74 1.93 -13.49 -21.17
CA GLY A 74 2.93 -12.43 -21.33
C GLY A 74 3.70 -12.26 -20.03
N ASP A 75 4.75 -11.45 -20.06
CA ASP A 75 5.40 -11.01 -18.82
C ASP A 75 4.44 -10.06 -18.09
N ASP A 76 4.57 -9.97 -16.76
CA ASP A 76 3.67 -9.14 -15.97
C ASP A 76 3.65 -7.70 -16.47
N MET A 77 2.44 -7.14 -16.67
CA MET A 77 2.24 -5.79 -17.22
C MET A 77 2.73 -5.55 -18.65
N MET A 78 3.23 -6.57 -19.35
CA MET A 78 3.71 -6.51 -20.74
C MET A 78 2.67 -7.09 -21.73
N PRO A 79 2.79 -6.78 -23.04
CA PRO A 79 1.97 -7.39 -24.07
C PRO A 79 2.07 -8.92 -24.08
N SER A 80 1.00 -9.58 -24.53
CA SER A 80 1.01 -11.03 -24.69
C SER A 80 1.90 -11.47 -25.85
N ASP A 81 2.65 -12.55 -25.65
CA ASP A 81 3.47 -13.20 -26.67
C ASP A 81 2.84 -14.52 -27.17
N THR A 82 1.91 -15.08 -26.40
CA THR A 82 1.26 -16.36 -26.69
C THR A 82 -0.23 -16.24 -26.43
N LYS A 83 -1.03 -16.84 -27.31
CA LYS A 83 -2.48 -16.97 -27.12
C LYS A 83 -2.89 -18.41 -27.41
N GLY A 84 -3.92 -18.87 -26.71
CA GLY A 84 -4.47 -20.20 -26.93
C GLY A 84 -5.78 -20.40 -26.21
N SER A 85 -6.26 -21.65 -26.21
CA SER A 85 -7.43 -22.05 -25.46
C SER A 85 -7.28 -23.46 -24.93
N VAL A 86 -8.01 -23.76 -23.86
CA VAL A 86 -8.18 -25.10 -23.29
C VAL A 86 -9.67 -25.35 -23.05
N ILE A 87 -10.09 -26.60 -23.18
CA ILE A 87 -11.46 -27.02 -22.84
C ILE A 87 -11.40 -27.66 -21.46
N LEU A 88 -12.22 -27.17 -20.53
CA LEU A 88 -12.35 -27.77 -19.20
C LEU A 88 -12.93 -29.18 -19.33
N LYS A 89 -12.24 -30.15 -18.71
CA LYS A 89 -12.66 -31.54 -18.57
C LYS A 89 -12.80 -31.86 -17.08
N ASN A 90 -13.96 -32.36 -16.68
CA ASN A 90 -14.32 -32.50 -15.26
C ASN A 90 -14.10 -31.21 -14.47
N GLY A 91 -14.40 -30.05 -15.09
CA GLY A 91 -14.23 -28.74 -14.47
C GLY A 91 -12.80 -28.17 -14.44
N LYS A 92 -11.82 -28.87 -15.04
CA LYS A 92 -10.39 -28.53 -14.95
C LYS A 92 -9.68 -28.56 -16.30
N ALA A 93 -8.63 -27.76 -16.44
CA ALA A 93 -7.65 -27.90 -17.53
C ALA A 93 -6.26 -27.44 -17.05
N VAL A 94 -5.21 -27.85 -17.74
CA VAL A 94 -3.84 -27.40 -17.46
C VAL A 94 -3.38 -26.47 -18.58
N VAL A 95 -2.91 -25.28 -18.21
CA VAL A 95 -2.27 -24.32 -19.12
C VAL A 95 -0.75 -24.38 -18.90
N THR A 96 0.02 -24.55 -19.98
CA THR A 96 1.48 -24.44 -19.93
C THR A 96 1.87 -22.97 -20.02
N ILE A 97 2.38 -22.41 -18.93
CA ILE A 97 2.79 -20.99 -18.85
C ILE A 97 4.14 -20.75 -19.54
N GLY A 98 4.92 -21.81 -19.73
CA GLY A 98 6.24 -21.76 -20.35
C GLY A 98 7.33 -21.47 -19.33
N THR A 99 8.29 -20.61 -19.70
CA THR A 99 9.48 -20.30 -18.89
C THR A 99 9.90 -18.84 -19.10
N MET A 100 10.81 -18.35 -18.27
CA MET A 100 11.55 -17.10 -18.50
C MET A 100 13.05 -17.34 -18.54
N LYS A 101 13.73 -16.67 -19.48
CA LYS A 101 15.20 -16.65 -19.57
C LYS A 101 15.84 -15.67 -18.60
N GLN A 102 15.10 -14.65 -18.19
CA GLN A 102 15.53 -13.61 -17.26
C GLN A 102 14.63 -13.62 -16.02
N PRO A 103 15.13 -13.14 -14.87
CA PRO A 103 14.31 -12.95 -13.67
C PRO A 103 13.06 -12.11 -13.95
N GLY A 104 11.90 -12.52 -13.44
CA GLY A 104 10.64 -11.79 -13.64
C GLY A 104 9.40 -12.60 -13.30
N PHE A 105 8.24 -12.11 -13.77
CA PHE A 105 6.96 -12.76 -13.59
C PHE A 105 6.28 -13.03 -14.94
N ARG A 106 5.70 -14.22 -15.10
CA ARG A 106 4.75 -14.53 -16.17
C ARG A 106 3.33 -14.35 -15.68
N ASP A 107 2.49 -13.80 -16.53
CA ASP A 107 1.09 -13.52 -16.28
C ASP A 107 0.22 -14.32 -17.25
N CYS A 108 -0.66 -15.17 -16.70
CA CYS A 108 -1.63 -15.96 -17.44
C CYS A 108 -3.00 -15.31 -17.34
N ARG A 109 -3.43 -14.63 -18.40
CA ARG A 109 -4.70 -13.90 -18.46
C ARG A 109 -5.76 -14.79 -19.07
N LEU A 110 -6.78 -15.12 -18.27
CA LEU A 110 -7.81 -16.11 -18.58
C LEU A 110 -9.15 -15.43 -18.88
N GLN A 111 -9.88 -16.00 -19.83
CA GLN A 111 -11.23 -15.56 -20.19
C GLN A 111 -12.14 -16.76 -20.49
N ALA A 112 -13.35 -16.76 -19.92
CA ALA A 112 -14.40 -17.71 -20.25
C ALA A 112 -15.73 -16.98 -20.50
N THR A 113 -16.53 -17.47 -21.45
CA THR A 113 -17.86 -16.92 -21.75
C THR A 113 -18.93 -17.96 -21.46
N ILE A 114 -19.85 -17.66 -20.56
CA ILE A 114 -21.00 -18.52 -20.23
C ILE A 114 -22.28 -17.68 -20.28
N GLY A 115 -23.29 -18.16 -21.02
CA GLY A 115 -24.59 -17.49 -21.11
C GLY A 115 -24.49 -16.05 -21.63
N GLY A 116 -23.60 -15.81 -22.60
CA GLY A 116 -23.36 -14.48 -23.18
C GLY A 116 -22.52 -13.53 -22.32
N LYS A 117 -22.20 -13.89 -21.07
CA LYS A 117 -21.36 -13.07 -20.18
C LYS A 117 -19.92 -13.58 -20.17
N THR A 118 -18.98 -12.66 -20.38
CA THR A 118 -17.54 -12.90 -20.26
C THR A 118 -17.09 -12.69 -18.81
N TYR A 119 -16.27 -13.62 -18.32
CA TYR A 119 -15.58 -13.55 -17.04
C TYR A 119 -14.08 -13.61 -17.28
N LYS A 120 -13.32 -12.83 -16.50
CA LYS A 120 -11.86 -12.73 -16.61
C LYS A 120 -11.21 -13.05 -15.28
N HIS A 121 -10.01 -13.58 -15.34
CA HIS A 121 -9.12 -13.81 -14.21
C HIS A 121 -7.68 -13.78 -14.71
N HIS A 122 -6.73 -13.72 -13.81
CA HIS A 122 -5.34 -13.95 -14.16
C HIS A 122 -4.58 -14.53 -12.98
N VAL A 123 -3.42 -15.10 -13.27
CA VAL A 123 -2.53 -15.66 -12.27
C VAL A 123 -1.09 -15.44 -12.71
N LYS A 124 -0.26 -14.95 -11.79
CA LYS A 124 1.16 -14.73 -12.04
C LYS A 124 2.03 -15.73 -11.29
N VAL A 125 3.12 -16.13 -11.94
CA VAL A 125 4.16 -16.98 -11.35
C VAL A 125 5.53 -16.34 -11.55
N GLY A 126 6.40 -16.47 -10.55
CA GLY A 126 7.72 -15.85 -10.55
C GLY A 126 8.82 -16.78 -11.05
N PHE A 127 9.79 -16.25 -11.80
CA PHE A 127 10.99 -16.96 -12.24
C PHE A 127 12.22 -16.26 -11.67
N SER A 128 12.90 -16.91 -10.73
CA SER A 128 14.03 -16.37 -9.95
C SER A 128 13.88 -14.89 -9.55
N PRO A 129 12.73 -14.47 -8.98
CA PRO A 129 12.48 -13.05 -8.72
C PRO A 129 13.43 -12.45 -7.67
N GLU A 130 14.10 -13.27 -6.86
CA GLU A 130 15.17 -12.85 -5.94
C GLU A 130 16.39 -12.25 -6.66
N LYS A 131 16.49 -12.44 -8.00
CA LYS A 131 17.55 -11.88 -8.84
C LYS A 131 17.13 -10.63 -9.60
N LEU A 132 15.88 -10.18 -9.46
CA LEU A 132 15.43 -8.94 -10.09
C LEU A 132 16.26 -7.75 -9.61
N GLN A 133 16.69 -6.92 -10.56
CA GLN A 133 17.48 -5.71 -10.33
C GLN A 133 16.74 -4.48 -10.87
N PRO A 134 16.83 -3.33 -10.18
CA PRO A 134 16.20 -2.09 -10.63
C PRO A 134 16.83 -1.54 -11.91
N TYR A 135 16.03 -0.83 -12.70
CA TYR A 135 16.54 0.04 -13.76
C TYR A 135 17.08 1.34 -13.15
N THR A 136 16.38 1.86 -12.13
CA THR A 136 16.72 3.13 -11.49
C THR A 136 18.09 3.07 -10.80
N LYS A 137 18.99 3.95 -11.28
CA LYS A 137 20.30 4.19 -10.69
C LYS A 137 20.23 5.34 -9.69
N THR A 138 21.15 5.36 -8.73
CA THR A 138 21.29 6.46 -7.78
C THR A 138 22.00 7.64 -8.46
N PRO A 139 21.38 8.84 -8.54
CA PRO A 139 22.06 10.05 -8.96
C PRO A 139 23.29 10.33 -8.08
N ALA A 140 24.35 10.92 -8.66
CA ALA A 140 25.61 11.14 -7.95
C ALA A 140 25.47 12.10 -6.75
N ASP A 141 24.60 13.09 -6.86
CA ASP A 141 24.28 14.10 -5.85
C ASP A 141 23.01 13.77 -5.04
N PHE A 142 22.53 12.51 -5.07
CA PHE A 142 21.26 12.14 -4.44
C PHE A 142 21.23 12.45 -2.93
N ASP A 143 22.30 12.11 -2.20
CA ASP A 143 22.38 12.36 -0.76
C ASP A 143 22.45 13.85 -0.45
N GLU A 144 23.33 14.57 -1.15
CA GLU A 144 23.46 16.03 -1.03
C GLU A 144 22.13 16.74 -1.31
N PHE A 145 21.42 16.33 -2.35
CA PHE A 145 20.10 16.87 -2.70
C PHE A 145 19.12 16.72 -1.53
N TRP A 146 18.97 15.53 -0.97
CA TRP A 146 18.01 15.28 0.10
C TRP A 146 18.44 15.90 1.43
N ASP A 147 19.72 15.86 1.79
CA ASP A 147 20.24 16.47 3.02
C ASP A 147 20.09 17.99 3.01
N LYS A 148 20.35 18.64 1.86
CA LYS A 148 20.08 20.06 1.67
C LYS A 148 18.60 20.38 1.87
N ASN A 149 17.70 19.68 1.17
CA ASN A 149 16.26 19.94 1.26
C ASN A 149 15.69 19.66 2.67
N LYS A 150 16.19 18.63 3.38
CA LYS A 150 15.85 18.39 4.79
C LYS A 150 16.31 19.54 5.69
N SER A 151 17.54 20.01 5.52
CA SER A 151 18.11 21.10 6.32
C SER A 151 17.34 22.41 6.11
N GLU A 152 17.01 22.75 4.86
CA GLU A 152 16.18 23.90 4.51
C GLU A 152 14.77 23.80 5.13
N ALA A 153 14.15 22.62 5.09
CA ALA A 153 12.85 22.40 5.71
C ALA A 153 12.89 22.52 7.24
N ALA A 154 13.96 22.02 7.88
CA ALA A 154 14.15 22.07 9.32
C ALA A 154 14.35 23.50 9.87
N ALA A 155 14.83 24.44 9.04
CA ALA A 155 14.97 25.85 9.42
C ALA A 155 13.63 26.54 9.69
N PHE A 156 12.52 26.01 9.16
CA PHE A 156 11.19 26.49 9.52
C PHE A 156 10.80 25.96 10.91
N PRO A 157 10.35 26.80 11.87
CA PRO A 157 9.96 26.33 13.21
C PRO A 157 8.78 25.35 13.18
N LEU A 158 8.78 24.37 14.09
CA LEU A 158 7.67 23.43 14.23
C LEU A 158 6.41 24.18 14.66
N ALA A 159 5.38 24.14 13.81
CA ALA A 159 4.12 24.84 14.04
C ALA A 159 2.95 23.96 13.59
N TYR A 160 2.02 23.70 14.51
CA TYR A 160 0.85 22.88 14.25
C TYR A 160 -0.35 23.30 15.11
N THR A 161 -1.56 22.97 14.65
CA THR A 161 -2.75 22.93 15.51
C THR A 161 -3.04 21.48 15.92
N LYS A 162 -3.69 21.28 17.07
CA LYS A 162 -4.12 19.98 17.57
C LYS A 162 -5.49 20.14 18.23
N GLU A 163 -6.53 19.69 17.55
CA GLU A 163 -7.94 19.85 17.95
C GLU A 163 -8.55 18.48 18.22
N ARG A 164 -9.24 18.31 19.35
CA ARG A 164 -9.86 17.01 19.69
C ARG A 164 -11.06 16.73 18.80
N VAL A 165 -11.21 15.48 18.35
CA VAL A 165 -12.30 15.03 17.48
C VAL A 165 -13.16 14.03 18.24
N GLU A 166 -14.25 14.52 18.84
CA GLU A 166 -15.12 13.73 19.72
C GLU A 166 -15.69 12.48 19.04
N LYS A 167 -16.12 12.57 17.78
CA LYS A 167 -16.69 11.44 17.02
C LYS A 167 -15.72 10.27 16.78
N TYR A 168 -14.42 10.50 16.96
CA TYR A 168 -13.38 9.48 16.82
C TYR A 168 -12.63 9.21 18.14
N SER A 169 -13.11 9.76 19.25
CA SER A 169 -12.58 9.50 20.58
C SER A 169 -13.49 8.51 21.32
N THR A 170 -12.91 7.65 22.14
CA THR A 170 -13.63 6.63 22.91
C THR A 170 -13.23 6.66 24.40
N ASP A 171 -13.67 5.67 25.17
CA ASP A 171 -13.22 5.48 26.54
C ASP A 171 -11.77 5.00 26.65
N GLU A 172 -11.19 4.48 25.55
CA GLU A 172 -9.84 3.91 25.52
C GLU A 172 -8.85 4.75 24.69
N ILE A 173 -9.35 5.57 23.76
CA ILE A 173 -8.50 6.35 22.84
C ILE A 173 -8.96 7.81 22.74
N ASP A 174 -8.01 8.72 22.60
CA ASP A 174 -8.26 10.10 22.18
C ASP A 174 -7.84 10.28 20.71
N CYS A 175 -8.65 10.99 19.93
CA CYS A 175 -8.34 11.34 18.56
C CYS A 175 -8.26 12.86 18.39
N TYR A 176 -7.21 13.33 17.71
CA TYR A 176 -7.02 14.74 17.40
C TYR A 176 -6.83 14.96 15.91
N LEU A 177 -7.46 16.00 15.36
CA LEU A 177 -7.12 16.54 14.05
C LEU A 177 -5.92 17.47 14.21
N VAL A 178 -4.84 17.15 13.51
CA VAL A 178 -3.61 17.94 13.50
C VAL A 178 -3.47 18.61 12.13
N LYS A 179 -3.19 19.92 12.13
CA LYS A 179 -2.71 20.64 10.94
C LYS A 179 -1.24 20.97 11.14
N LEU A 180 -0.35 20.31 10.41
CA LEU A 180 1.09 20.52 10.49
C LEU A 180 1.56 21.47 9.39
N ARG A 181 2.13 22.62 9.76
CA ARG A 181 2.67 23.59 8.80
C ARG A 181 4.05 23.15 8.32
N LEU A 182 4.25 23.24 7.01
CA LEU A 182 5.49 22.81 6.34
C LEU A 182 6.46 23.96 6.08
N ASN A 183 5.97 25.18 5.86
CA ASN A 183 6.81 26.35 5.60
C ASN A 183 6.05 27.68 5.76
N GLY A 184 6.80 28.78 5.59
CA GLY A 184 6.30 30.16 5.62
C GLY A 184 5.32 30.53 4.52
N ARG A 185 5.17 29.73 3.44
CA ARG A 185 4.22 29.98 2.34
C ARG A 185 2.79 29.51 2.65
N GLY A 186 2.55 29.03 3.88
CA GLY A 186 1.22 28.55 4.30
C GLY A 186 0.89 27.12 3.89
N GLN A 187 1.85 26.37 3.31
CA GLN A 187 1.65 24.96 2.99
C GLN A 187 1.56 24.13 4.28
N SER A 188 0.62 23.19 4.31
CA SER A 188 0.40 22.26 5.42
C SER A 188 0.05 20.86 4.93
N ILE A 189 0.07 19.91 5.85
CA ILE A 189 -0.66 18.65 5.76
C ILE A 189 -1.59 18.52 6.97
N TYR A 190 -2.61 17.69 6.84
CA TYR A 190 -3.49 17.30 7.93
C TYR A 190 -3.29 15.84 8.32
N GLY A 191 -3.73 15.46 9.51
CA GLY A 191 -3.84 14.06 9.88
C GLY A 191 -4.61 13.84 11.17
N TYR A 192 -5.09 12.62 11.37
CA TYR A 192 -5.65 12.18 12.64
C TYR A 192 -4.56 11.53 13.49
N LEU A 193 -4.38 12.08 14.69
CA LEU A 193 -3.50 11.55 15.73
C LEU A 193 -4.37 10.76 16.71
N THR A 194 -4.30 9.44 16.65
CA THR A 194 -4.96 8.54 17.60
C THR A 194 -3.99 8.13 18.69
N CYS A 195 -4.39 8.32 19.93
CA CYS A 195 -3.57 8.14 21.12
C CYS A 195 -4.28 7.22 22.13
N PRO A 196 -3.54 6.43 22.93
CA PRO A 196 -4.12 5.84 24.13
C PRO A 196 -4.69 6.92 25.05
N LYS A 197 -5.77 6.64 25.78
CA LYS A 197 -6.25 7.57 26.81
C LYS A 197 -5.31 7.55 28.02
N ASN A 198 -5.18 8.68 28.71
CA ASN A 198 -4.33 8.83 29.91
C ASN A 198 -2.85 8.44 29.71
N MET A 199 -2.27 8.79 28.55
CA MET A 199 -0.85 8.54 28.27
C MET A 199 0.07 9.09 29.37
N ARG A 200 1.05 8.28 29.75
CA ARG A 200 2.17 8.75 30.57
C ARG A 200 3.22 9.39 29.66
N LYS A 201 3.91 10.42 30.16
CA LYS A 201 5.08 10.98 29.48
C LYS A 201 6.12 9.88 29.24
N GLY A 202 6.76 9.90 28.08
CA GLY A 202 7.85 8.96 27.77
C GLY A 202 7.43 7.49 27.65
N ALA A 203 6.16 7.18 27.35
CA ALA A 203 5.65 5.81 27.44
C ALA A 203 5.26 5.18 26.10
N CYS A 204 5.06 5.98 25.05
CA CYS A 204 4.42 5.52 23.82
C CYS A 204 5.39 5.50 22.63
N PRO A 205 5.51 4.37 21.90
CA PRO A 205 6.08 4.40 20.56
C PRO A 205 5.16 5.20 19.63
N VAL A 206 5.74 5.83 18.60
CA VAL A 206 4.99 6.60 17.60
C VAL A 206 4.98 5.89 16.25
N VAL A 207 3.85 5.94 15.55
CA VAL A 207 3.64 5.32 14.23
C VAL A 207 3.15 6.37 13.24
N LEU A 208 3.96 6.70 12.23
CA LEU A 208 3.55 7.51 11.10
C LEU A 208 2.91 6.62 10.01
N CYS A 209 1.72 6.99 9.55
CA CYS A 209 1.02 6.32 8.46
C CYS A 209 0.68 7.27 7.31
N PRO A 210 1.52 7.36 6.27
CA PRO A 210 1.21 8.10 5.05
C PRO A 210 0.12 7.41 4.21
N PRO A 211 -0.62 8.15 3.36
CA PRO A 211 -1.78 7.61 2.67
C PRO A 211 -1.39 6.89 1.38
N GLY A 212 -2.22 5.90 1.00
CA GLY A 212 -2.22 5.37 -0.37
C GLY A 212 -2.59 6.43 -1.41
N ALA A 213 -2.37 6.13 -2.70
CA ALA A 213 -2.49 7.11 -3.78
C ALA A 213 -3.90 7.72 -3.90
N GLY A 214 -3.94 8.95 -4.40
CA GLY A 214 -5.15 9.73 -4.67
C GLY A 214 -5.28 10.99 -3.82
N ILE A 215 -6.02 11.96 -4.35
CA ILE A 215 -6.58 13.06 -3.56
C ILE A 215 -7.85 12.54 -2.90
N LYS A 216 -7.73 12.10 -1.65
CA LYS A 216 -8.82 11.48 -0.88
C LYS A 216 -8.72 11.85 0.58
N THR A 217 -9.87 11.95 1.24
CA THR A 217 -9.93 12.10 2.70
C THR A 217 -9.47 10.81 3.40
N ILE A 218 -9.08 10.93 4.66
CA ILE A 218 -8.77 9.78 5.52
C ILE A 218 -10.08 9.03 5.79
N LYS A 219 -10.23 7.88 5.17
CA LYS A 219 -11.45 7.06 5.28
C LYS A 219 -11.39 6.20 6.53
N ALA A 220 -12.53 6.10 7.22
CA ALA A 220 -12.69 5.29 8.43
C ALA A 220 -11.53 5.48 9.44
N PRO A 221 -11.37 6.67 10.06
CA PRO A 221 -10.24 6.96 10.96
C PRO A 221 -10.07 6.00 12.14
N LEU A 222 -11.12 5.25 12.48
CA LEU A 222 -11.10 4.23 13.53
C LEU A 222 -10.68 2.82 13.06
N ARG A 223 -10.45 2.59 11.75
CA ARG A 223 -10.08 1.27 11.20
C ARG A 223 -8.86 0.67 11.91
N HIS A 224 -7.89 1.50 12.26
CA HIS A 224 -6.63 1.09 12.90
C HIS A 224 -6.53 1.55 14.36
N LYS A 225 -7.67 1.77 15.03
CA LYS A 225 -7.71 2.19 16.45
C LYS A 225 -6.96 1.23 17.38
N TYR A 226 -6.83 -0.03 16.99
CA TYR A 226 -6.12 -1.06 17.73
C TYR A 226 -4.63 -0.74 17.97
N TYR A 227 -4.02 0.19 17.22
CA TYR A 227 -2.68 0.72 17.55
C TYR A 227 -2.69 1.49 18.87
N ALA A 228 -3.65 2.40 19.04
CA ALA A 228 -3.82 3.18 20.26
C ALA A 228 -4.28 2.32 21.44
N GLU A 229 -5.21 1.37 21.21
CA GLU A 229 -5.64 0.39 22.22
C GLU A 229 -4.46 -0.48 22.70
N GLN A 230 -3.39 -0.59 21.90
CA GLN A 230 -2.17 -1.35 22.21
C GLN A 230 -0.97 -0.46 22.62
N GLY A 231 -1.21 0.81 22.95
CA GLY A 231 -0.23 1.70 23.56
C GLY A 231 0.59 2.56 22.58
N CYS A 232 0.32 2.49 21.27
CA CYS A 232 1.02 3.30 20.27
C CYS A 232 0.30 4.62 20.00
N ILE A 233 1.06 5.71 19.85
CA ILE A 233 0.55 6.93 19.23
C ILE A 233 0.63 6.75 17.72
N ARG A 234 -0.47 6.89 17.00
CA ARG A 234 -0.49 6.72 15.54
C ARG A 234 -0.99 7.99 14.85
N PHE A 235 -0.22 8.46 13.87
CA PHE A 235 -0.54 9.64 13.08
C PHE A 235 -0.78 9.25 11.62
N GLU A 236 -2.04 9.21 11.22
CA GLU A 236 -2.46 8.95 9.86
C GLU A 236 -2.67 10.27 9.13
N ILE A 237 -1.88 10.50 8.09
CA ILE A 237 -1.81 11.80 7.42
C ILE A 237 -2.50 11.79 6.06
N GLU A 238 -3.02 12.94 5.65
CA GLU A 238 -3.18 13.30 4.25
C GLU A 238 -1.99 14.15 3.80
N ILE A 239 -1.71 14.23 2.50
CA ILE A 239 -0.45 14.84 1.98
C ILE A 239 -0.68 16.07 1.11
N HIS A 240 -1.93 16.40 0.80
CA HIS A 240 -2.30 17.44 -0.14
C HIS A 240 -2.38 18.81 0.52
N GLY A 241 -2.74 18.86 1.80
CA GLY A 241 -3.05 20.07 2.55
C GLY A 241 -4.54 20.39 2.57
N LEU A 242 -5.39 19.39 2.34
CA LEU A 242 -6.84 19.50 2.35
C LEU A 242 -7.37 19.06 3.71
N ASN A 243 -8.23 19.86 4.33
CA ASN A 243 -8.82 19.53 5.62
C ASN A 243 -9.73 18.28 5.48
N PRO A 244 -9.47 17.18 6.19
CA PRO A 244 -10.30 15.96 6.13
C PRO A 244 -11.76 16.17 6.57
N GLU A 245 -12.03 17.24 7.33
CA GLU A 245 -13.37 17.63 7.80
C GLU A 245 -14.13 18.56 6.83
N MET A 246 -13.54 18.90 5.68
CA MET A 246 -14.25 19.69 4.67
C MET A 246 -15.46 18.92 4.09
N PRO A 247 -16.50 19.62 3.60
CA PRO A 247 -17.66 18.96 3.01
C PRO A 247 -17.28 18.02 1.85
N GLU A 248 -17.91 16.84 1.81
CA GLU A 248 -17.57 15.81 0.81
C GLU A 248 -17.72 16.31 -0.63
N ALA A 249 -18.72 17.14 -0.90
CA ALA A 249 -18.93 17.73 -2.22
C ALA A 249 -17.76 18.62 -2.66
N GLU A 250 -17.31 19.54 -1.79
CA GLU A 250 -16.17 20.41 -2.06
C GLU A 250 -14.87 19.60 -2.22
N PHE A 251 -14.64 18.60 -1.36
CA PHE A 251 -13.48 17.72 -1.49
C PHE A 251 -13.49 17.01 -2.86
N LYS A 252 -14.67 16.51 -3.27
CA LYS A 252 -14.84 15.78 -4.53
C LYS A 252 -14.56 16.67 -5.74
N GLU A 253 -14.96 17.95 -5.70
CA GLU A 253 -14.62 18.92 -6.75
C GLU A 253 -13.10 19.07 -6.91
N ILE A 254 -12.37 19.26 -5.80
CA ILE A 254 -10.91 19.36 -5.82
C ILE A 254 -10.27 18.05 -6.32
N SER A 255 -10.75 16.90 -5.82
CA SER A 255 -10.26 15.60 -6.28
C SER A 255 -10.45 15.44 -7.78
N ASN A 256 -11.63 15.76 -8.32
CA ASN A 256 -11.89 15.64 -9.75
C ASN A 256 -10.96 16.54 -10.59
N ALA A 257 -10.59 17.72 -10.08
CA ALA A 257 -9.72 18.66 -10.78
C ALA A 257 -8.25 18.20 -10.84
N PHE A 258 -7.75 17.50 -9.82
CA PHE A 258 -6.30 17.27 -9.66
C PHE A 258 -5.88 15.78 -9.53
N ASN A 259 -6.83 14.85 -9.57
CA ASN A 259 -6.60 13.41 -9.37
C ASN A 259 -6.70 12.58 -10.68
N GLY A 260 -6.69 13.23 -11.85
CA GLY A 260 -6.81 12.58 -13.16
C GLY A 260 -5.61 11.72 -13.55
N ARG A 261 -5.78 10.76 -14.46
CA ARG A 261 -4.70 9.86 -14.91
C ARG A 261 -3.63 10.57 -15.75
N GLU A 262 -4.06 11.51 -16.60
CA GLU A 262 -3.16 12.23 -17.53
C GLU A 262 -2.50 13.44 -16.87
N ASN A 263 -3.17 14.08 -15.90
CA ASN A 263 -2.76 15.31 -15.22
C ASN A 263 -2.85 15.20 -13.69
N GLY A 264 -2.56 14.03 -13.13
CA GLY A 264 -2.63 13.79 -11.69
C GLY A 264 -1.49 14.46 -10.92
N TYR A 265 -1.67 14.65 -9.62
CA TYR A 265 -0.65 15.23 -8.73
C TYR A 265 0.73 14.52 -8.82
N LEU A 266 0.76 13.22 -9.14
CA LEU A 266 2.01 12.47 -9.32
C LEU A 266 2.81 12.90 -10.55
N SER A 267 2.19 13.54 -11.53
CA SER A 267 2.85 14.06 -12.74
C SER A 267 3.30 15.51 -12.59
N ASN A 268 2.84 16.21 -11.55
CA ASN A 268 2.98 17.65 -11.40
C ASN A 268 4.44 18.06 -11.12
N GLY A 269 5.08 18.70 -12.09
CA GLY A 269 6.49 19.13 -12.03
C GLY A 269 7.50 18.01 -12.21
N LEU A 270 7.10 16.86 -12.78
CA LEU A 270 7.96 15.68 -12.92
C LEU A 270 9.17 15.90 -13.85
N ASP A 271 9.20 16.97 -14.61
CA ASP A 271 10.31 17.41 -15.44
C ASP A 271 11.39 18.20 -14.69
N ASN A 272 11.17 18.52 -13.41
CA ASN A 272 12.12 19.27 -12.60
C ASN A 272 12.17 18.76 -11.16
N LYS A 273 13.27 18.10 -10.79
CA LYS A 273 13.49 17.56 -9.45
C LYS A 273 13.34 18.57 -8.32
N ASP A 274 13.56 19.87 -8.58
CA ASP A 274 13.47 20.91 -7.57
C ASP A 274 12.02 21.40 -7.37
N ASN A 275 11.16 21.25 -8.39
CA ASN A 275 9.76 21.70 -8.38
C ASN A 275 8.73 20.56 -8.38
N TYR A 276 9.19 19.31 -8.38
CA TYR A 276 8.32 18.14 -8.37
C TYR A 276 7.45 18.08 -7.11
N TYR A 277 6.16 17.82 -7.27
CA TYR A 277 5.17 17.79 -6.19
C TYR A 277 5.59 16.89 -5.01
N MET A 278 6.16 15.71 -5.31
CA MET A 278 6.51 14.74 -4.27
C MET A 278 7.65 15.21 -3.36
N LYS A 279 8.43 16.24 -3.74
CA LYS A 279 9.45 16.84 -2.87
C LYS A 279 8.84 17.31 -1.56
N ARG A 280 7.74 18.05 -1.66
CA ARG A 280 7.01 18.54 -0.50
C ARG A 280 6.46 17.38 0.32
N VAL A 281 5.96 16.33 -0.32
CA VAL A 281 5.38 15.17 0.36
C VAL A 281 6.43 14.39 1.15
N TYR A 282 7.60 14.15 0.58
CA TYR A 282 8.67 13.40 1.25
C TYR A 282 9.19 14.19 2.44
N LEU A 283 9.42 15.49 2.27
CA LEU A 283 9.79 16.38 3.38
C LEU A 283 8.68 16.52 4.42
N ALA A 284 7.41 16.46 4.02
CA ALA A 284 6.28 16.45 4.96
C ALA A 284 6.23 15.18 5.81
N CYS A 285 6.68 14.03 5.28
CA CYS A 285 6.80 12.80 6.07
C CYS A 285 7.91 12.93 7.12
N VAL A 286 9.09 13.47 6.75
CA VAL A 286 10.16 13.81 7.71
C VAL A 286 9.65 14.80 8.76
N ARG A 287 8.91 15.82 8.33
CA ARG A 287 8.32 16.82 9.24
C ARG A 287 7.29 16.22 10.19
N SER A 288 6.56 15.19 9.77
CA SER A 288 5.67 14.44 10.66
C SER A 288 6.45 13.67 11.74
N ILE A 289 7.69 13.23 11.46
CA ILE A 289 8.56 12.66 12.49
C ILE A 289 8.99 13.73 13.49
N ASP A 290 9.32 14.95 13.04
CA ASP A 290 9.60 16.07 13.97
C ASP A 290 8.43 16.29 14.93
N PHE A 291 7.21 16.34 14.39
CA PHE A 291 6.00 16.49 15.19
C PHE A 291 5.83 15.34 16.19
N LEU A 292 5.83 14.09 15.73
CA LEU A 292 5.66 12.91 16.58
C LEU A 292 6.71 12.82 17.69
N THR A 293 7.98 13.10 17.37
CA THR A 293 9.10 13.03 18.33
C THR A 293 9.18 14.24 19.27
N SER A 294 8.38 15.29 19.03
CA SER A 294 8.22 16.42 19.96
C SER A 294 7.14 16.19 21.03
N LEU A 295 6.31 15.15 20.88
CA LEU A 295 5.26 14.85 21.83
C LEU A 295 5.88 14.38 23.17
N PRO A 296 5.47 14.93 24.31
CA PRO A 296 6.02 14.52 25.61
C PRO A 296 5.69 13.06 25.97
N GLU A 297 4.71 12.46 25.32
CA GLU A 297 4.31 11.06 25.48
C GLU A 297 5.19 10.09 24.67
N TRP A 298 5.94 10.57 23.67
CA TRP A 298 6.86 9.72 22.91
C TRP A 298 7.93 9.13 23.82
N ASP A 299 8.18 7.83 23.70
CA ASP A 299 9.13 7.07 24.52
C ASP A 299 10.62 7.40 24.29
N GLY A 300 10.92 8.40 23.46
CA GLY A 300 12.27 8.87 23.20
C GLY A 300 13.10 7.97 22.29
N ARG A 301 12.55 6.86 21.78
CA ARG A 301 13.35 5.85 21.08
C ARG A 301 12.66 5.12 19.93
N ASN A 302 11.35 4.88 19.96
CA ASN A 302 10.66 4.07 18.96
C ASN A 302 9.86 4.95 18.01
N VAL A 303 10.26 4.95 16.74
CA VAL A 303 9.60 5.67 15.65
C VAL A 303 9.37 4.69 14.51
N ILE A 304 8.11 4.46 14.18
CA ILE A 304 7.72 3.49 13.18
C ILE A 304 7.09 4.22 12.01
N VAL A 305 7.38 3.75 10.81
CA VAL A 305 6.70 4.17 9.58
C VAL A 305 5.99 2.98 8.98
N GLN A 306 4.73 3.16 8.62
CA GLN A 306 3.88 2.08 8.11
C GLN A 306 3.00 2.61 6.97
N GLY A 307 2.84 1.84 5.90
CA GLY A 307 1.84 2.20 4.89
C GLY A 307 1.67 1.17 3.78
N GLY A 308 0.65 1.35 2.94
CA GLY A 308 0.41 0.51 1.77
C GLY A 308 0.34 1.31 0.47
N SER A 309 0.76 0.69 -0.64
CA SER A 309 0.78 1.32 -1.97
C SER A 309 1.68 2.56 -1.96
N GLN A 310 1.17 3.75 -2.30
CA GLN A 310 1.90 5.01 -2.08
C GLN A 310 2.32 5.21 -0.62
N GLY A 311 1.49 4.83 0.35
CA GLY A 311 1.85 4.92 1.76
C GLY A 311 3.04 4.02 2.10
N GLY A 312 3.13 2.85 1.47
CA GLY A 312 4.25 1.92 1.63
C GLY A 312 5.54 2.46 1.01
N ALA A 313 5.42 3.09 -0.16
CA ALA A 313 6.51 3.86 -0.75
C ALA A 313 7.01 4.95 0.21
N LEU A 314 6.10 5.80 0.69
CA LEU A 314 6.41 6.90 1.60
C LEU A 314 7.00 6.41 2.92
N ALA A 315 6.58 5.26 3.44
CA ALA A 315 7.18 4.63 4.62
C ALA A 315 8.66 4.28 4.38
N LEU A 316 8.97 3.56 3.29
CA LEU A 316 10.35 3.21 2.91
C LEU A 316 11.20 4.46 2.65
N ILE A 317 10.64 5.44 1.95
CA ILE A 317 11.30 6.72 1.68
C ILE A 317 11.65 7.45 2.98
N THR A 318 10.70 7.53 3.92
CA THR A 318 10.91 8.17 5.22
C THR A 318 11.96 7.43 6.03
N ALA A 319 11.94 6.10 6.04
CA ALA A 319 12.95 5.28 6.69
C ALA A 319 14.36 5.47 6.08
N GLY A 320 14.45 5.71 4.76
CA GLY A 320 15.71 6.02 4.09
C GLY A 320 16.20 7.46 4.27
N LEU A 321 15.33 8.38 4.69
CA LEU A 321 15.63 9.80 4.88
C LEU A 321 15.92 10.20 6.34
N ASP A 322 15.35 9.48 7.31
CA ASP A 322 15.35 9.87 8.72
C ASP A 322 15.88 8.76 9.63
N THR A 323 16.99 9.04 10.29
CA THR A 323 17.69 8.07 11.16
C THR A 323 16.98 7.80 12.49
N ARG A 324 15.94 8.57 12.84
CA ARG A 324 15.13 8.32 14.04
C ARG A 324 14.21 7.12 13.86
N VAL A 325 13.86 6.76 12.63
CA VAL A 325 13.00 5.61 12.33
C VAL A 325 13.68 4.32 12.78
N THR A 326 12.96 3.48 13.53
CA THR A 326 13.45 2.25 14.12
C THR A 326 12.85 0.98 13.55
N ALA A 327 11.69 1.08 12.88
CA ALA A 327 11.05 -0.04 12.17
C ALA A 327 10.23 0.49 10.98
N CYS A 328 10.18 -0.28 9.90
CA CYS A 328 9.41 0.04 8.70
C CYS A 328 8.50 -1.11 8.30
N VAL A 329 7.23 -0.81 7.99
CA VAL A 329 6.29 -1.78 7.42
C VAL A 329 5.71 -1.23 6.11
N ALA A 330 5.88 -1.96 5.01
CA ALA A 330 5.44 -1.50 3.69
C ALA A 330 4.67 -2.58 2.94
N ASN A 331 3.42 -2.30 2.58
CA ASN A 331 2.64 -3.17 1.69
C ASN A 331 2.79 -2.69 0.25
N HIS A 332 2.98 -3.64 -0.69
CA HIS A 332 3.01 -3.49 -2.15
C HIS A 332 3.41 -2.08 -2.59
N PRO A 333 4.67 -1.67 -2.37
CA PRO A 333 5.07 -0.26 -2.44
C PRO A 333 4.96 0.28 -3.88
N ALA A 334 4.18 1.35 -4.03
CA ALA A 334 4.14 2.13 -5.27
C ALA A 334 5.45 2.90 -5.50
N LEU A 335 5.55 3.70 -6.58
CA LEU A 335 6.72 4.55 -6.86
C LEU A 335 8.06 3.77 -6.93
N SER A 336 7.97 2.47 -7.17
CA SER A 336 9.08 1.52 -7.14
C SER A 336 9.54 1.23 -8.56
N ASP A 337 10.79 1.58 -8.89
CA ASP A 337 11.38 1.39 -10.20
C ASP A 337 10.47 1.92 -11.33
N MET A 338 10.05 3.19 -11.19
CA MET A 338 9.03 3.82 -12.05
C MET A 338 9.43 3.84 -13.53
N ALA A 339 10.74 3.89 -13.78
CA ALA A 339 11.34 3.82 -15.11
C ALA A 339 11.63 2.38 -15.59
N GLY A 340 11.17 1.35 -14.88
CA GLY A 340 11.43 -0.06 -15.19
C GLY A 340 11.05 -0.49 -16.61
N TYR A 341 10.07 0.19 -17.24
CA TYR A 341 9.71 -0.01 -18.64
C TYR A 341 10.86 0.22 -19.62
N LYS A 342 11.84 1.08 -19.29
CA LYS A 342 13.06 1.27 -20.10
C LYS A 342 13.97 0.04 -20.13
N ALA A 343 13.81 -0.88 -19.17
CA ALA A 343 14.49 -2.17 -19.15
C ALA A 343 13.68 -3.27 -19.86
N GLY A 344 12.55 -2.95 -20.50
CA GLY A 344 11.72 -3.93 -21.19
C GLY A 344 10.89 -4.83 -20.27
N ARG A 345 10.61 -4.39 -19.03
CA ARG A 345 9.80 -5.10 -18.04
C ARG A 345 8.86 -4.16 -17.28
N ALA A 346 8.02 -4.69 -16.40
CA ALA A 346 7.13 -3.87 -15.58
C ALA A 346 7.87 -2.76 -14.81
N GLY A 347 7.33 -1.54 -14.89
CA GLY A 347 7.68 -0.42 -14.02
C GLY A 347 6.60 -0.17 -12.96
N GLY A 348 6.93 0.60 -11.92
CA GLY A 348 6.02 0.84 -10.79
C GLY A 348 4.86 1.80 -11.08
N TYR A 349 3.83 1.72 -10.23
CA TYR A 349 2.77 2.73 -10.15
C TYR A 349 3.39 4.14 -10.01
N PRO A 350 2.91 5.18 -10.74
CA PRO A 350 1.65 5.24 -11.48
C PRO A 350 1.71 4.75 -12.92
N HIS A 351 2.76 4.02 -13.32
CA HIS A 351 2.98 3.56 -14.69
C HIS A 351 3.07 4.73 -15.68
N PHE A 352 3.93 5.70 -15.39
CA PHE A 352 4.09 6.93 -16.18
C PHE A 352 4.22 6.69 -17.69
N PHE A 353 4.88 5.59 -18.09
CA PHE A 353 5.07 5.19 -19.48
C PHE A 353 3.78 4.83 -20.24
N ARG A 354 2.65 4.69 -19.55
CA ARG A 354 1.32 4.51 -20.15
C ARG A 354 0.64 5.86 -20.48
N VAL A 355 1.26 6.98 -20.12
CA VAL A 355 0.78 8.34 -20.39
C VAL A 355 1.70 8.98 -21.43
N ALA A 356 1.11 9.59 -22.46
CA ALA A 356 1.86 10.23 -23.52
C ALA A 356 2.78 11.33 -22.97
N GLY A 357 4.00 11.43 -23.52
CA GLY A 357 4.96 12.48 -23.16
C GLY A 357 5.70 12.27 -21.84
N MET A 358 5.60 11.11 -21.19
CA MET A 358 6.31 10.82 -19.93
C MET A 358 7.72 10.24 -20.10
N ASP A 359 8.07 9.71 -21.28
CA ASP A 359 9.42 9.20 -21.58
C ASP A 359 10.32 10.34 -22.12
N THR A 360 10.77 11.23 -21.23
CA THR A 360 11.75 12.28 -21.53
C THR A 360 12.95 12.18 -20.61
N ALA A 361 14.11 12.68 -21.04
CA ALA A 361 15.34 12.64 -20.23
C ALA A 361 15.17 13.37 -18.89
N ASP A 362 14.54 14.55 -18.88
CA ASP A 362 14.33 15.32 -17.65
C ASP A 362 13.39 14.63 -16.66
N LYS A 363 12.35 13.96 -17.16
CA LYS A 363 11.43 13.17 -16.32
C LYS A 363 12.08 11.91 -15.78
N LEU A 364 12.86 11.21 -16.60
CA LEU A 364 13.67 10.06 -16.16
C LEU A 364 14.68 10.44 -15.09
N ASN A 365 15.38 11.57 -15.29
CA ASN A 365 16.32 12.11 -14.31
C ASN A 365 15.61 12.44 -13.01
N THR A 366 14.47 13.14 -13.08
CA THR A 366 13.68 13.47 -11.89
C THR A 366 13.17 12.21 -11.20
N MET A 367 12.56 11.26 -11.91
CA MET A 367 12.07 9.99 -11.33
C MET A 367 13.16 9.31 -10.47
N ALA A 368 14.43 9.32 -10.91
CA ALA A 368 15.52 8.74 -10.12
C ALA A 368 15.70 9.37 -8.73
N TYR A 369 15.47 10.67 -8.54
CA TYR A 369 15.55 11.29 -7.20
C TYR A 369 14.38 10.89 -6.29
N TYR A 370 13.27 10.43 -6.85
CA TYR A 370 12.02 10.17 -6.12
C TYR A 370 11.64 8.69 -6.05
N ASP A 371 12.39 7.82 -6.73
CA ASP A 371 12.15 6.38 -6.77
C ASP A 371 12.51 5.69 -5.46
N VAL A 372 11.59 4.88 -4.93
CA VAL A 372 11.75 4.12 -3.68
C VAL A 372 13.03 3.29 -3.68
N VAL A 373 13.46 2.78 -4.84
CA VAL A 373 14.69 1.98 -4.98
C VAL A 373 15.89 2.70 -4.35
N ASN A 374 16.03 4.00 -4.59
CA ASN A 374 17.17 4.76 -4.08
C ASN A 374 17.12 4.96 -2.57
N PHE A 375 15.94 5.08 -1.98
CA PHE A 375 15.80 5.16 -0.52
C PHE A 375 15.99 3.80 0.14
N ALA A 376 15.49 2.71 -0.46
CA ALA A 376 15.63 1.35 0.06
C ALA A 376 17.10 0.96 0.28
N ARG A 377 18.03 1.40 -0.59
CA ARG A 377 19.48 1.19 -0.43
C ARG A 377 20.07 1.74 0.88
N ARG A 378 19.40 2.72 1.47
CA ARG A 378 19.85 3.47 2.66
C ARG A 378 19.22 2.95 3.96
N ILE A 379 18.20 2.11 3.87
CA ILE A 379 17.51 1.57 5.03
C ILE A 379 18.40 0.53 5.71
N LYS A 380 18.61 0.69 7.03
CA LYS A 380 19.39 -0.22 7.89
C LYS A 380 18.59 -0.81 9.05
N ILE A 381 17.34 -0.42 9.20
CA ILE A 381 16.46 -0.84 10.28
C ILE A 381 15.58 -2.04 9.88
N PRO A 382 15.04 -2.80 10.84
CA PRO A 382 14.10 -3.88 10.57
C PRO A 382 12.96 -3.43 9.64
N THR A 383 12.77 -4.16 8.55
CA THR A 383 11.77 -3.83 7.52
C THR A 383 10.91 -5.04 7.18
N TYR A 384 9.59 -4.88 7.30
CA TYR A 384 8.62 -5.89 6.93
C TYR A 384 7.87 -5.48 5.66
N MET A 385 7.80 -6.38 4.68
CA MET A 385 7.10 -6.11 3.42
C MET A 385 6.02 -7.15 3.12
N THR A 386 4.88 -6.70 2.58
CA THR A 386 3.81 -7.62 2.12
C THR A 386 3.44 -7.31 0.69
N TRP A 387 3.34 -8.31 -0.20
CA TRP A 387 2.80 -8.12 -1.54
C TRP A 387 2.26 -9.42 -2.13
N GLY A 388 1.36 -9.29 -3.11
CA GLY A 388 0.81 -10.41 -3.86
C GLY A 388 1.34 -10.48 -5.29
N TYR A 389 1.25 -11.67 -5.89
CA TYR A 389 1.76 -11.87 -7.26
C TYR A 389 0.77 -11.36 -8.30
N ASN A 390 -0.53 -11.39 -8.01
CA ASN A 390 -1.55 -10.97 -8.96
C ASN A 390 -1.78 -9.44 -8.97
N ASP A 391 -1.02 -8.66 -8.20
CA ASP A 391 -1.17 -7.20 -8.18
C ASP A 391 -0.79 -6.58 -9.54
N ASP A 392 -1.74 -5.93 -10.21
CA ASP A 392 -1.53 -5.14 -11.44
C ASP A 392 -1.38 -3.63 -11.18
N THR A 393 -1.61 -3.19 -9.95
CA THR A 393 -1.37 -1.79 -9.57
C THR A 393 0.10 -1.61 -9.22
N CYS A 394 0.59 -2.38 -8.26
CA CYS A 394 1.98 -2.42 -7.82
C CYS A 394 2.56 -3.81 -8.13
N PRO A 395 3.02 -4.06 -9.38
CA PRO A 395 3.36 -5.40 -9.85
C PRO A 395 4.42 -6.09 -8.97
N PRO A 396 4.35 -7.42 -8.81
CA PRO A 396 5.29 -8.17 -7.98
C PRO A 396 6.73 -7.95 -8.42
N THR A 397 6.99 -7.77 -9.72
CA THR A 397 8.30 -7.40 -10.26
C THR A 397 8.90 -6.21 -9.50
N THR A 398 8.12 -5.15 -9.27
CA THR A 398 8.61 -3.94 -8.58
C THR A 398 8.73 -4.13 -7.07
N SER A 399 7.82 -4.88 -6.45
CA SER A 399 7.90 -5.20 -5.02
C SER A 399 9.16 -6.04 -4.70
N TYR A 400 9.46 -7.04 -5.54
CA TYR A 400 10.68 -7.84 -5.42
C TYR A 400 11.94 -7.00 -5.64
N ILE A 401 11.94 -6.07 -6.59
CA ILE A 401 13.09 -5.16 -6.80
C ILE A 401 13.41 -4.38 -5.52
N ILE A 402 12.40 -3.81 -4.87
CA ILE A 402 12.60 -3.12 -3.58
C ILE A 402 13.13 -4.10 -2.54
N TYR A 403 12.47 -5.25 -2.37
CA TYR A 403 12.87 -6.24 -1.38
C TYR A 403 14.31 -6.73 -1.58
N ASN A 404 14.74 -6.96 -2.83
CA ASN A 404 16.09 -7.43 -3.18
C ASN A 404 17.15 -6.37 -2.89
N VAL A 405 16.83 -5.09 -3.08
CA VAL A 405 17.76 -3.96 -2.87
C VAL A 405 17.95 -3.61 -1.39
N LEU A 406 16.97 -3.92 -0.53
CA LEU A 406 17.11 -3.74 0.92
C LEU A 406 18.31 -4.54 1.46
N ASP A 407 19.21 -3.84 2.16
CA ASP A 407 20.37 -4.42 2.84
C ASP A 407 20.28 -4.12 4.35
N CYS A 408 19.26 -4.73 4.96
CA CYS A 408 18.89 -4.60 6.37
C CYS A 408 18.23 -5.90 6.84
N PRO A 409 18.01 -6.10 8.16
CA PRO A 409 17.09 -7.13 8.63
C PRO A 409 15.73 -6.94 7.96
N LYS A 410 15.29 -7.94 7.20
CA LYS A 410 14.06 -7.85 6.42
C LYS A 410 13.27 -9.14 6.47
N GLU A 411 11.96 -9.00 6.54
CA GLU A 411 10.99 -10.08 6.51
C GLU A 411 9.93 -9.77 5.45
N ALA A 412 9.34 -10.80 4.88
CA ALA A 412 8.24 -10.64 3.93
C ALA A 412 7.09 -11.61 4.20
N LEU A 413 5.86 -11.12 4.03
CA LEU A 413 4.69 -11.97 3.84
C LEU A 413 4.27 -11.87 2.39
N ILE A 414 4.48 -12.97 1.67
CA ILE A 414 4.07 -13.08 0.28
C ILE A 414 2.68 -13.71 0.26
N THR A 415 1.74 -13.07 -0.42
CA THR A 415 0.37 -13.54 -0.60
C THR A 415 0.08 -13.77 -2.08
N PRO A 416 0.54 -14.89 -2.69
CA PRO A 416 0.60 -15.04 -4.15
C PRO A 416 -0.73 -14.74 -4.86
N VAL A 417 -1.85 -15.17 -4.27
CA VAL A 417 -3.20 -14.96 -4.81
C VAL A 417 -3.68 -13.52 -4.78
N ASN A 418 -3.16 -12.69 -3.86
CA ASN A 418 -3.65 -11.34 -3.65
C ASN A 418 -3.31 -10.45 -4.84
N GLU A 419 -4.28 -9.59 -5.17
CA GLU A 419 -4.05 -8.43 -6.02
C GLU A 419 -3.66 -7.22 -5.14
N HIS A 420 -4.18 -6.04 -5.42
CA HIS A 420 -3.85 -4.82 -4.69
C HIS A 420 -4.64 -4.64 -3.38
N TRP A 421 -4.63 -5.65 -2.49
CA TRP A 421 -5.33 -5.62 -1.21
C TRP A 421 -4.65 -6.46 -0.12
N THR A 422 -4.93 -6.12 1.13
CA THR A 422 -4.53 -6.85 2.35
C THR A 422 -5.76 -7.24 3.16
N SER A 423 -5.70 -8.39 3.85
CA SER A 423 -6.75 -8.79 4.79
C SER A 423 -6.61 -8.05 6.12
N GLU A 424 -7.66 -8.10 6.95
CA GLU A 424 -7.60 -7.58 8.32
C GLU A 424 -6.54 -8.28 9.16
N ASP A 425 -6.39 -9.61 9.00
CA ASP A 425 -5.35 -10.39 9.67
C ASP A 425 -3.94 -9.94 9.28
N THR A 426 -3.72 -9.66 7.99
CA THR A 426 -2.45 -9.09 7.52
C THR A 426 -2.23 -7.70 8.12
N GLU A 427 -3.24 -6.84 8.10
CA GLU A 427 -3.14 -5.49 8.67
C GLU A 427 -2.84 -5.50 10.17
N TYR A 428 -3.51 -6.35 10.94
CA TYR A 428 -3.26 -6.52 12.37
C TYR A 428 -1.89 -7.16 12.63
N GLY A 429 -1.48 -8.10 11.79
CA GLY A 429 -0.16 -8.73 11.80
C GLY A 429 0.98 -7.72 11.75
N HIS A 430 0.80 -6.58 11.08
CA HIS A 430 1.79 -5.48 11.08
C HIS A 430 2.03 -4.94 12.49
N LEU A 431 0.98 -4.69 13.28
CA LEU A 431 1.15 -4.23 14.67
C LEU A 431 1.85 -5.30 15.51
N VAL A 432 1.47 -6.57 15.34
CA VAL A 432 2.11 -7.68 16.05
C VAL A 432 3.60 -7.74 15.74
N TRP A 433 3.97 -7.58 14.47
CA TRP A 433 5.37 -7.52 14.05
C TRP A 433 6.08 -6.29 14.63
N ILE A 434 5.45 -5.10 14.57
CA ILE A 434 5.99 -3.86 15.15
C ILE A 434 6.30 -4.03 16.64
N LYS A 435 5.35 -4.57 17.43
CA LYS A 435 5.52 -4.75 18.89
C LYS A 435 6.72 -5.64 19.23
N LYS A 436 7.02 -6.65 18.40
CA LYS A 436 8.19 -7.52 18.58
C LYS A 436 9.52 -6.82 18.29
N HIS A 437 9.50 -5.72 17.54
CA HIS A 437 10.68 -4.98 17.07
C HIS A 437 10.87 -3.64 17.77
N LEU A 438 10.04 -3.31 18.77
CA LEU A 438 10.27 -2.14 19.61
C LEU A 438 11.57 -2.30 20.40
N LYS A 439 12.37 -1.24 20.43
CA LYS A 439 13.56 -1.14 21.28
C LYS A 439 13.12 -1.09 22.74
N GLN A 440 13.82 -1.86 23.58
CA GLN A 440 13.58 -1.99 25.03
C GLN A 440 14.09 -0.78 25.81
#